data_AF-A0A139SJV6-F1
#
_entry.id   AF-A0A139SJV6-F1
#
_cell.length_a   1.000
_cell.length_b   1.000
_cell.length_c   1.000
_cell.angle_alpha   90.00
_cell.angle_beta   90.00
_cell.angle_gamma   90.00
#
_symmetry.space_group_name_H-M   'P 1'
#
loop_
_entity.id
_entity.type
_entity.pdbx_description
1 polymer ?
#
loop_
_entity_poly.entity_id
_entity_poly.type
_entity_poly.pdbx_seq_one_letter_code
_entity_poly.pdbx_strand_id
1 'polypeptide(L)'
;MFFAVLFSALSAAAMERVETRRVPLADGGRVKVSTGSGDIKVVPGPGNRLELQLHIVSHEQKTQKARELLNRVELVMRRSDDTISVDVLDRKSGGTRLMQAKRLGLQFDLVVPENCSLDLYTQEGSIQVGNLKGNMRTITDRGRIFLGQIDGDVQAETQQGDVLVSRCSGSVDLKTQQGNVQVGTVSGHASLETKKGNIVVQSAYNSFTAYTLQGNIIASLARISGPVKLRSDMGNVQATLNPDENCLIAAKGTRGHISSEIPLVLAKGGKDSGRHIGELHGGGPRVEISASGGGKIRVLKGAPLFSESRS
;
A
#
# COMPACT_ATOMS: atom_id res chain seq x y z
N MET A 1 -35.55 6.65 10.01
CA MET A 1 -35.60 7.73 9.00
C MET A 1 -34.23 8.42 9.03
N PHE A 2 -33.32 8.08 8.11
CA PHE A 2 -31.98 8.69 8.05
C PHE A 2 -32.07 10.02 7.28
N PHE A 3 -31.82 11.15 7.94
CA PHE A 3 -31.65 12.44 7.27
C PHE A 3 -30.21 12.56 6.77
N ALA A 4 -29.96 12.07 5.55
CA ALA A 4 -28.76 12.44 4.81
C ALA A 4 -29.01 13.81 4.16
N VAL A 5 -28.40 14.87 4.69
CA VAL A 5 -28.45 16.19 4.06
C VAL A 5 -27.66 16.12 2.76
N LEU A 6 -28.37 16.21 1.63
CA LEU A 6 -27.77 16.28 0.29
C LEU A 6 -27.67 17.75 -0.11
N PHE A 7 -26.45 18.24 -0.28
CA PHE A 7 -26.20 19.51 -0.95
C PHE A 7 -25.50 19.21 -2.27
N SER A 8 -26.18 19.48 -3.38
CA SER A 8 -25.60 19.43 -4.72
C SER A 8 -25.55 20.87 -5.25
N ALA A 9 -24.34 21.39 -5.45
CA ALA A 9 -24.15 22.68 -6.10
C ALA A 9 -23.67 22.46 -7.54
N LEU A 10 -24.34 23.10 -8.50
CA LEU A 10 -23.87 23.22 -9.88
C LEU A 10 -23.37 24.65 -10.08
N SER A 11 -22.13 24.83 -10.52
CA SER A 11 -21.54 26.13 -10.85
C SER A 11 -21.65 26.46 -12.35
N ALA A 12 -21.44 27.74 -12.69
CA ALA A 12 -21.98 28.46 -13.85
C ALA A 12 -21.55 28.00 -15.26
N ALA A 13 -20.72 26.96 -15.42
CA ALA A 13 -20.43 26.37 -16.73
C ALA A 13 -20.91 24.91 -16.89
N ALA A 14 -21.75 24.37 -15.99
CA ALA A 14 -22.38 23.03 -16.11
C ALA A 14 -21.44 21.83 -16.45
N MET A 15 -20.14 22.01 -16.29
CA MET A 15 -19.11 21.00 -16.48
C MET A 15 -18.69 20.37 -15.15
N GLU A 16 -19.15 20.89 -14.02
CA GLU A 16 -18.78 20.41 -12.70
C GLU A 16 -20.02 20.14 -11.84
N ARG A 17 -19.96 19.08 -11.04
CA ARG A 17 -20.94 18.77 -10.01
C ARG A 17 -20.20 18.36 -8.74
N VAL A 18 -20.58 18.97 -7.62
CA VAL A 18 -20.08 18.60 -6.29
C VAL A 18 -21.21 18.02 -5.48
N GLU A 19 -21.01 16.82 -4.93
CA GLU A 19 -21.94 16.16 -4.03
C GLU A 19 -21.31 15.99 -2.66
N THR A 20 -21.96 16.53 -1.63
CA THR A 20 -21.54 16.34 -0.24
C THR A 20 -22.48 15.41 0.50
N ARG A 21 -21.92 14.45 1.22
CA ARG A 21 -22.64 13.50 2.09
C ARG A 21 -22.01 13.48 3.47
N ARG A 22 -22.86 13.48 4.50
CA ARG A 22 -22.45 13.34 5.90
C ARG A 22 -23.25 12.23 6.54
N VAL A 23 -22.56 11.25 7.12
CA VAL A 23 -23.21 10.07 7.72
C VAL A 23 -22.51 9.73 9.04
N PRO A 24 -23.26 9.48 10.13
CA PRO A 24 -22.68 8.99 11.37
C PRO A 24 -21.96 7.66 11.16
N LEU A 25 -20.75 7.53 11.69
CA LEU A 25 -19.93 6.33 11.65
C LEU A 25 -19.59 5.93 13.09
N ALA A 26 -19.84 4.67 13.43
CA ALA A 26 -19.48 4.14 14.75
C ALA A 26 -17.95 4.20 14.94
N ASP A 27 -17.51 4.28 16.19
CA ASP A 27 -16.08 4.14 16.50
C ASP A 27 -15.58 2.76 16.05
N GLY A 28 -14.40 2.71 15.44
CA GLY A 28 -13.91 1.49 14.79
C GLY A 28 -14.69 1.04 13.54
N GLY A 29 -15.68 1.82 13.10
CA GLY A 29 -16.50 1.51 11.93
C GLY A 29 -15.71 1.42 10.63
N ARG A 30 -16.30 0.78 9.62
CA ARG A 30 -15.67 0.54 8.32
C ARG A 30 -16.27 1.40 7.22
N VAL A 31 -15.42 2.02 6.40
CA VAL A 31 -15.85 2.70 5.18
C VAL A 31 -15.35 1.93 3.97
N LYS A 32 -16.27 1.50 3.12
CA LYS A 32 -15.98 0.87 1.84
C LYS A 32 -16.26 1.87 0.72
N VAL A 33 -15.30 2.10 -0.15
CA VAL A 33 -15.47 2.93 -1.36
C VAL A 33 -15.16 2.08 -2.58
N SER A 34 -16.05 2.07 -3.56
CA SER A 34 -15.87 1.33 -4.81
C SER A 34 -16.26 2.19 -6.00
N THR A 35 -15.27 2.50 -6.85
CA THR A 35 -15.45 3.31 -8.05
C THR A 35 -14.75 2.70 -9.27
N GLY A 36 -15.28 2.95 -10.46
CA GLY A 36 -14.65 2.54 -11.71
C GLY A 36 -13.59 3.53 -12.21
N SER A 37 -13.62 4.77 -11.73
CA SER A 37 -12.61 5.78 -12.04
C SER A 37 -12.58 6.84 -10.93
N GLY A 38 -11.43 7.47 -10.73
CA GLY A 38 -11.27 8.60 -9.83
C GLY A 38 -10.27 8.37 -8.71
N ASP A 39 -9.71 9.47 -8.25
CA ASP A 39 -8.78 9.52 -7.15
C ASP A 39 -9.54 9.52 -5.82
N ILE A 40 -9.06 8.74 -4.86
CA ILE A 40 -9.64 8.66 -3.51
C ILE A 40 -8.65 9.24 -2.53
N LYS A 41 -9.03 10.32 -1.85
CA LYS A 41 -8.26 10.94 -0.79
C LYS A 41 -9.01 10.81 0.52
N VAL A 42 -8.38 10.22 1.52
CA VAL A 42 -8.94 10.06 2.86
C VAL A 42 -8.03 10.76 3.86
N VAL A 43 -8.60 11.63 4.68
CA VAL A 43 -7.89 12.29 5.77
C VAL A 43 -8.60 12.01 7.10
N PRO A 44 -7.85 11.83 8.21
CA PRO A 44 -8.46 11.77 9.52
C PRO A 44 -9.09 13.13 9.86
N GLY A 45 -10.20 13.11 10.59
CA GLY A 45 -10.83 14.30 11.14
C GLY A 45 -11.50 14.05 12.48
N PRO A 46 -11.78 15.12 13.24
CA PRO A 46 -12.40 15.01 14.55
C PRO A 46 -13.87 14.57 14.43
N GLY A 47 -14.30 13.68 15.31
CA GLY A 47 -15.70 13.29 15.48
C GLY A 47 -16.00 11.82 15.18
N ASN A 48 -17.27 11.52 14.98
CA ASN A 48 -17.84 10.18 14.81
C ASN A 48 -18.70 10.10 13.53
N ARG A 49 -18.20 10.70 12.46
CA ARG A 49 -18.92 10.78 11.17
C ARG A 49 -17.97 10.67 10.01
N LEU A 50 -18.48 10.08 8.94
CA LEU A 50 -17.91 10.17 7.61
C LEU A 50 -18.45 11.46 6.95
N GLU A 51 -17.54 12.31 6.49
CA GLU A 51 -17.86 13.37 5.53
C GLU A 51 -17.23 12.99 4.19
N LEU A 52 -18.05 12.93 3.14
CA LEU A 52 -17.64 12.63 1.78
C LEU A 52 -17.98 13.82 0.90
N GLN A 53 -17.00 14.30 0.13
CA GLN A 53 -17.17 15.24 -0.95
C GLN A 53 -16.73 14.57 -2.26
N LEU A 54 -17.68 14.40 -3.18
CA LEU A 54 -17.41 13.90 -4.52
C LEU A 54 -17.42 15.08 -5.50
N HIS A 55 -16.27 15.38 -6.08
CA HIS A 55 -16.14 16.36 -7.16
C HIS A 55 -16.11 15.64 -8.50
N ILE A 56 -16.99 16.04 -9.39
CA ILE A 56 -17.18 15.43 -10.71
C ILE A 56 -16.96 16.52 -11.75
N VAL A 57 -15.92 16.39 -12.58
CA VAL A 57 -15.60 17.34 -13.64
C VAL A 57 -15.73 16.65 -15.00
N SER A 58 -16.46 17.25 -15.92
CA SER A 58 -16.56 16.79 -17.31
C SER A 58 -15.54 17.49 -18.19
N HIS A 59 -14.76 16.72 -18.93
CA HIS A 59 -13.82 17.23 -19.94
C HIS A 59 -14.46 17.35 -21.33
N GLU A 60 -15.79 17.34 -21.42
CA GLU A 60 -16.53 17.40 -22.69
C GLU A 60 -16.80 18.84 -23.11
N GLN A 61 -16.39 19.25 -24.31
CA GLN A 61 -16.51 20.65 -24.75
C GLN A 61 -17.95 21.13 -24.98
N LYS A 62 -18.90 20.20 -25.19
CA LYS A 62 -20.32 20.54 -25.39
C LYS A 62 -21.08 20.45 -24.08
N THR A 63 -21.59 21.58 -23.60
CA THR A 63 -22.32 21.72 -22.33
C THR A 63 -23.47 20.72 -22.17
N GLN A 64 -24.24 20.44 -23.24
CA GLN A 64 -25.35 19.49 -23.19
C GLN A 64 -24.87 18.04 -22.96
N LYS A 65 -23.83 17.61 -23.67
CA LYS A 65 -23.22 16.29 -23.48
C LYS A 65 -22.54 16.16 -22.12
N ALA A 66 -21.89 17.23 -21.65
CA ALA A 66 -21.31 17.28 -20.31
C ALA A 66 -22.38 17.04 -19.24
N ARG A 67 -23.53 17.74 -19.31
CA ARG A 67 -24.68 17.54 -18.41
C ARG A 67 -25.22 16.12 -18.47
N GLU A 68 -25.38 15.54 -19.66
CA GLU A 68 -25.83 14.15 -19.82
C GLU A 68 -24.87 13.15 -19.14
N LEU A 69 -23.56 13.35 -19.29
CA LEU A 69 -22.56 12.50 -18.64
C LEU A 69 -22.56 12.65 -17.13
N LEU A 70 -22.63 13.88 -16.61
CA LEU A 70 -22.73 14.14 -15.17
C LEU A 70 -23.96 13.44 -14.59
N ASN A 71 -25.12 13.53 -15.25
CA ASN A 71 -26.37 12.89 -14.80
C ASN A 71 -26.35 11.36 -14.79
N ARG A 72 -25.37 10.73 -15.46
CA ARG A 72 -25.17 9.28 -15.39
C ARG A 72 -24.47 8.82 -14.11
N VAL A 73 -23.70 9.69 -13.48
CA VAL A 73 -23.00 9.36 -12.24
C VAL A 73 -24.03 9.27 -11.12
N GLU A 74 -24.16 8.09 -10.52
CA GLU A 74 -25.05 7.84 -9.38
C GLU A 74 -24.22 7.38 -8.18
N LEU A 75 -24.19 8.22 -7.14
CA LEU A 75 -23.56 7.89 -5.86
C LEU A 75 -24.56 7.14 -4.99
N VAL A 76 -24.29 5.87 -4.72
CA VAL A 76 -25.12 5.02 -3.87
C VAL A 76 -24.40 4.77 -2.55
N MET A 77 -25.01 5.23 -1.46
CA MET A 77 -24.53 4.93 -0.11
C MET A 77 -25.45 3.92 0.56
N ARG A 78 -24.87 2.86 1.12
CA ARG A 78 -25.57 1.83 1.89
C ARG A 78 -24.92 1.71 3.26
N ARG A 79 -25.74 1.58 4.30
CA ARG A 79 -25.26 1.27 5.65
C ARG A 79 -25.73 -0.12 6.03
N SER A 80 -24.80 -0.96 6.46
CA SER A 80 -25.07 -2.23 7.13
C SER A 80 -24.27 -2.22 8.41
N ASP A 81 -24.94 -2.26 9.56
CA ASP A 81 -24.31 -2.27 10.88
C ASP A 81 -23.33 -1.08 11.05
N ASP A 82 -22.05 -1.39 11.23
CA ASP A 82 -20.93 -0.46 11.39
C ASP A 82 -20.14 -0.21 10.09
N THR A 83 -20.66 -0.71 8.95
CA THR A 83 -20.05 -0.51 7.62
C THR A 83 -20.88 0.45 6.78
N ILE A 84 -20.21 1.48 6.23
CA ILE A 84 -20.77 2.37 5.21
C ILE A 84 -20.12 2.03 3.87
N SER A 85 -20.92 1.59 2.91
CA SER A 85 -20.50 1.35 1.54
C SER A 85 -20.88 2.53 0.64
N VAL A 86 -19.93 2.99 -0.16
CA VAL A 86 -20.05 4.08 -1.13
C VAL A 86 -19.70 3.54 -2.50
N ASP A 87 -20.70 3.40 -3.35
CA ASP A 87 -20.55 2.90 -4.72
C ASP A 87 -20.85 4.01 -5.71
N VAL A 88 -20.04 4.15 -6.76
CA VAL A 88 -20.35 5.03 -7.90
C VAL A 88 -20.71 4.19 -9.13
N LEU A 89 -22.00 4.25 -9.47
CA LEU A 89 -22.63 3.42 -10.49
C LEU A 89 -23.01 4.25 -11.72
N ASP A 90 -23.05 3.59 -12.88
CA ASP A 90 -23.58 4.20 -14.10
C ASP A 90 -25.09 4.02 -14.16
N ARG A 91 -25.84 5.10 -13.99
CA ARG A 91 -27.31 5.12 -14.06
C ARG A 91 -27.84 4.56 -15.38
N LYS A 92 -27.11 4.74 -16.49
CA LYS A 92 -27.51 4.21 -17.81
C LYS A 92 -27.45 2.69 -17.88
N SER A 93 -26.67 2.05 -17.01
CA SER A 93 -26.57 0.58 -16.89
C SER A 93 -27.62 -0.02 -15.94
N GLY A 94 -28.58 0.79 -15.46
CA GLY A 94 -29.52 0.37 -14.42
C GLY A 94 -28.85 0.08 -13.07
N GLY A 95 -27.67 0.66 -12.82
CA GLY A 95 -26.93 0.46 -11.56
C GLY A 95 -26.22 -0.90 -11.45
N THR A 96 -26.07 -1.64 -12.55
CA THR A 96 -25.43 -2.97 -12.54
C THR A 96 -23.92 -2.94 -12.71
N ARG A 97 -23.35 -1.81 -13.16
CA ARG A 97 -21.90 -1.65 -13.43
C ARG A 97 -21.34 -0.43 -12.72
N LEU A 98 -20.09 -0.54 -12.27
CA LEU A 98 -19.30 0.61 -11.84
C LEU A 98 -19.14 1.61 -12.98
N MET A 99 -19.17 2.90 -12.65
CA MET A 99 -19.04 3.96 -13.64
C MET A 99 -17.62 4.00 -14.21
N GLN A 100 -17.46 3.62 -15.49
CA GLN A 100 -16.22 3.86 -16.23
C GLN A 100 -16.29 5.24 -16.88
N ALA A 101 -15.58 6.20 -16.29
CA ALA A 101 -15.78 7.60 -16.55
C ALA A 101 -14.65 8.19 -17.42
N LYS A 102 -14.38 7.59 -18.60
CA LYS A 102 -13.27 8.02 -19.50
C LYS A 102 -13.26 9.52 -19.89
N ARG A 103 -14.35 10.26 -19.64
CA ARG A 103 -14.50 11.70 -19.92
C ARG A 103 -14.89 12.52 -18.68
N LEU A 104 -14.89 11.91 -17.51
CA LEU A 104 -15.17 12.56 -16.24
C LEU A 104 -13.97 12.37 -15.30
N GLY A 105 -13.46 13.46 -14.73
CA GLY A 105 -12.63 13.42 -13.54
C GLY A 105 -13.50 13.23 -12.32
N LEU A 106 -13.17 12.24 -11.49
CA LEU A 106 -13.83 11.98 -10.21
C LEU A 106 -12.78 12.12 -9.11
N GLN A 107 -13.06 12.96 -8.11
CA GLN A 107 -12.22 13.12 -6.92
C GLN A 107 -13.10 12.87 -5.69
N PHE A 108 -12.72 11.89 -4.88
CA PHE A 108 -13.38 11.58 -3.62
C PHE A 108 -12.54 12.10 -2.47
N ASP A 109 -13.02 13.12 -1.78
CA ASP A 109 -12.40 13.62 -0.55
C ASP A 109 -13.21 13.14 0.65
N LEU A 110 -12.63 12.26 1.45
CA LEU A 110 -13.24 11.69 2.65
C LEU A 110 -12.55 12.23 3.89
N VAL A 111 -13.35 12.62 4.87
CA VAL A 111 -12.94 12.89 6.25
C VAL A 111 -13.56 11.83 7.13
N VAL A 112 -12.73 11.11 7.88
CA VAL A 112 -13.15 9.96 8.69
C VAL A 112 -12.55 10.01 10.10
N PRO A 113 -13.18 9.38 11.11
CA PRO A 113 -12.57 9.21 12.43
C PRO A 113 -11.27 8.40 12.35
N GLU A 114 -10.29 8.73 13.20
CA GLU A 114 -8.97 8.08 13.19
C GLU A 114 -9.01 6.56 13.35
N ASN A 115 -9.93 6.04 14.15
CA ASN A 115 -10.04 4.61 14.44
C ASN A 115 -10.73 3.80 13.33
N CYS A 116 -11.18 4.44 12.25
CA CYS A 116 -11.94 3.74 11.22
C CYS A 116 -11.05 2.80 10.39
N SER A 117 -11.66 1.71 9.91
CA SER A 117 -11.05 0.83 8.92
C SER A 117 -11.55 1.18 7.51
N LEU A 118 -10.70 1.02 6.50
CA LEU A 118 -11.04 1.35 5.11
C LEU A 118 -10.93 0.14 4.18
N ASP A 119 -11.87 0.02 3.25
CA ASP A 119 -11.83 -0.89 2.10
C ASP A 119 -12.04 -0.07 0.82
N LEU A 120 -10.94 0.34 0.19
CA LEU A 120 -10.93 1.27 -0.94
C LEU A 120 -10.62 0.52 -2.23
N TYR A 121 -11.48 0.68 -3.22
CA TYR A 121 -11.32 0.09 -4.55
C TYR A 121 -11.53 1.14 -5.64
N THR A 122 -10.57 1.28 -6.54
CA THR A 122 -10.71 2.08 -7.77
C THR A 122 -10.07 1.38 -8.96
N GLN A 123 -10.80 1.20 -10.07
CA GLN A 123 -10.21 0.58 -11.26
C GLN A 123 -9.12 1.49 -11.88
N GLU A 124 -9.35 2.79 -11.92
CA GLU A 124 -8.41 3.78 -12.46
C GLU A 124 -8.39 5.01 -11.54
N GLY A 125 -7.24 5.32 -10.94
CA GLY A 125 -7.08 6.43 -10.01
C GLY A 125 -6.16 6.09 -8.85
N SER A 126 -5.59 7.11 -8.23
CA SER A 126 -4.71 6.96 -7.08
C SER A 126 -5.51 6.96 -5.78
N ILE A 127 -5.01 6.22 -4.79
CA ILE A 127 -5.56 6.18 -3.44
C ILE A 127 -4.55 6.83 -2.50
N GLN A 128 -4.96 7.85 -1.78
CA GLN A 128 -4.17 8.54 -0.77
C GLN A 128 -4.91 8.48 0.57
N VAL A 129 -4.30 7.89 1.59
CA VAL A 129 -4.83 7.81 2.95
C VAL A 129 -3.85 8.48 3.90
N GLY A 130 -4.36 9.37 4.74
CA GLY A 130 -3.62 9.98 5.85
C GLY A 130 -3.33 8.99 6.98
N ASN A 131 -3.10 9.53 8.18
CA ASN A 131 -2.79 8.71 9.34
C ASN A 131 -4.07 8.14 9.95
N LEU A 132 -4.13 6.82 10.19
CA LEU A 132 -5.30 6.13 10.74
C LEU A 132 -4.87 4.99 11.66
N LYS A 133 -5.76 4.56 12.55
CA LYS A 133 -5.52 3.49 13.52
C LYS A 133 -6.19 2.17 13.15
N GLY A 134 -7.19 2.20 12.26
CA GLY A 134 -7.87 1.00 11.81
C GLY A 134 -7.13 0.24 10.70
N ASN A 135 -7.72 -0.86 10.26
CA ASN A 135 -7.17 -1.72 9.22
C ASN A 135 -7.46 -1.15 7.82
N MET A 136 -6.52 -1.32 6.91
CA MET A 136 -6.59 -0.78 5.55
C MET A 136 -6.54 -1.89 4.52
N ARG A 137 -7.54 -1.92 3.64
CA ARG A 137 -7.52 -2.69 2.40
C ARG A 137 -7.67 -1.72 1.23
N THR A 138 -6.67 -1.64 0.37
CA THR A 138 -6.67 -0.69 -0.75
C THR A 138 -6.27 -1.38 -2.05
N ILE A 139 -7.12 -1.31 -3.06
CA ILE A 139 -6.90 -1.97 -4.34
C ILE A 139 -7.11 -0.98 -5.47
N THR A 140 -6.17 -0.93 -6.42
CA THR A 140 -6.37 -0.25 -7.69
C THR A 140 -5.82 -1.03 -8.87
N ASP A 141 -6.42 -0.96 -10.07
CA ASP A 141 -5.77 -1.57 -11.23
C ASP A 141 -4.70 -0.64 -11.79
N ARG A 142 -4.98 0.67 -11.88
CA ARG A 142 -4.07 1.68 -12.44
C ARG A 142 -4.07 2.93 -11.59
N GLY A 143 -3.02 3.08 -10.79
CA GLY A 143 -2.87 4.21 -9.90
C GLY A 143 -1.87 3.93 -8.79
N ARG A 144 -1.43 5.02 -8.14
CA ARG A 144 -0.53 4.93 -6.98
C ARG A 144 -1.32 4.76 -5.71
N ILE A 145 -0.78 4.01 -4.76
CA ILE A 145 -1.32 3.91 -3.41
C ILE A 145 -0.34 4.58 -2.46
N PHE A 146 -0.81 5.57 -1.71
CA PHE A 146 -0.06 6.20 -0.63
C PHE A 146 -0.82 6.05 0.69
N LEU A 147 -0.17 5.46 1.68
CA LEU A 147 -0.66 5.35 3.05
C LEU A 147 0.32 6.07 3.98
N GLY A 148 -0.21 6.91 4.88
CA GLY A 148 0.55 7.61 5.90
C GLY A 148 1.05 6.68 7.02
N GLN A 149 0.84 7.07 8.26
CA GLN A 149 1.02 6.20 9.42
C GLN A 149 -0.26 5.41 9.70
N ILE A 150 -0.17 4.08 9.64
CA ILE A 150 -1.28 3.18 9.92
C ILE A 150 -0.98 2.36 11.17
N ASP A 151 -1.81 2.47 12.21
CA ASP A 151 -1.59 1.69 13.44
C ASP A 151 -2.26 0.28 13.41
N GLY A 152 -3.02 -0.01 12.34
CA GLY A 152 -3.61 -1.33 12.06
C GLY A 152 -2.87 -2.12 10.97
N ASP A 153 -3.49 -3.21 10.50
CA ASP A 153 -2.96 -4.01 9.39
C ASP A 153 -3.22 -3.35 8.03
N VAL A 154 -2.29 -3.52 7.09
CA VAL A 154 -2.34 -2.97 5.74
C VAL A 154 -2.28 -4.08 4.70
N GLN A 155 -3.27 -4.12 3.82
CA GLN A 155 -3.25 -4.86 2.57
C GLN A 155 -3.42 -3.90 1.40
N ALA A 156 -2.42 -3.81 0.51
CA ALA A 156 -2.50 -2.96 -0.67
C ALA A 156 -2.07 -3.67 -1.95
N GLU A 157 -2.85 -3.49 -3.02
CA GLU A 157 -2.57 -4.11 -4.32
C GLU A 157 -2.74 -3.12 -5.47
N THR A 158 -1.79 -3.09 -6.40
CA THR A 158 -1.96 -2.42 -7.69
C THR A 158 -1.47 -3.21 -8.90
N GLN A 159 -2.15 -3.14 -10.05
CA GLN A 159 -1.58 -3.76 -11.27
C GLN A 159 -0.53 -2.85 -11.90
N GLN A 160 -0.75 -1.54 -11.92
CA GLN A 160 0.21 -0.56 -12.43
C GLN A 160 0.22 0.68 -11.52
N GLY A 161 1.32 0.85 -10.81
CA GLY A 161 1.57 1.98 -9.93
C GLY A 161 2.45 1.62 -8.75
N ASP A 162 2.95 2.65 -8.10
CA ASP A 162 3.75 2.52 -6.88
C ASP A 162 2.85 2.34 -5.66
N VAL A 163 3.34 1.60 -4.67
CA VAL A 163 2.73 1.46 -3.35
C VAL A 163 3.69 1.99 -2.31
N LEU A 164 3.29 3.04 -1.59
CA LEU A 164 4.08 3.68 -0.54
C LEU A 164 3.32 3.63 0.79
N VAL A 165 3.96 3.08 1.82
CA VAL A 165 3.48 3.10 3.21
C VAL A 165 4.52 3.80 4.08
N SER A 166 4.15 4.90 4.72
CA SER A 166 5.10 5.69 5.50
C SER A 166 5.49 4.97 6.80
N ARG A 167 4.50 4.51 7.57
CA ARG A 167 4.70 3.68 8.77
C ARG A 167 3.52 2.75 8.98
N CYS A 168 3.80 1.52 9.42
CA CYS A 168 2.77 0.58 9.85
C CYS A 168 3.18 -0.10 11.16
N SER A 169 2.36 -0.02 12.21
CA SER A 169 2.63 -0.80 13.43
C SER A 169 2.09 -2.23 13.34
N GLY A 170 1.06 -2.46 12.53
CA GLY A 170 0.52 -3.78 12.21
C GLY A 170 1.32 -4.51 11.13
N SER A 171 0.70 -5.55 10.57
CA SER A 171 1.25 -6.33 9.46
C SER A 171 0.97 -5.66 8.11
N VAL A 172 1.83 -5.92 7.13
CA VAL A 172 1.82 -5.28 5.81
C VAL A 172 1.90 -6.35 4.72
N ASP A 173 0.92 -6.40 3.82
CA ASP A 173 0.94 -7.18 2.57
C ASP A 173 0.78 -6.21 1.38
N LEU A 174 1.88 -5.94 0.66
CA LEU A 174 1.88 -5.02 -0.49
C LEU A 174 2.25 -5.75 -1.76
N LYS A 175 1.44 -5.58 -2.80
CA LYS A 175 1.64 -6.23 -4.10
C LYS A 175 1.51 -5.24 -5.25
N THR A 176 2.44 -5.29 -6.20
CA THR A 176 2.29 -4.59 -7.49
C THR A 176 2.77 -5.43 -8.67
N GLN A 177 2.15 -5.33 -9.85
CA GLN A 177 2.73 -5.98 -11.04
C GLN A 177 3.78 -5.09 -11.70
N GLN A 178 3.54 -3.79 -11.77
CA GLN A 178 4.46 -2.81 -12.36
C GLN A 178 4.47 -1.56 -11.50
N GLY A 179 5.59 -1.34 -10.82
CA GLY A 179 5.77 -0.24 -9.89
C GLY A 179 6.66 -0.62 -8.71
N ASN A 180 7.08 0.40 -7.97
CA ASN A 180 7.91 0.24 -6.79
C ASN A 180 7.06 0.04 -5.55
N VAL A 181 7.61 -0.71 -4.59
CA VAL A 181 7.05 -0.84 -3.25
C VAL A 181 8.00 -0.16 -2.28
N GLN A 182 7.49 0.79 -1.52
CA GLN A 182 8.26 1.55 -0.55
C GLN A 182 7.58 1.48 0.81
N VAL A 183 8.35 1.11 1.83
CA VAL A 183 7.91 1.11 3.22
C VAL A 183 8.93 1.89 4.04
N GLY A 184 8.49 2.91 4.77
CA GLY A 184 9.36 3.59 5.73
C GLY A 184 9.66 2.66 6.90
N THR A 185 8.74 2.57 7.85
CA THR A 185 8.88 1.69 9.02
C THR A 185 7.75 0.67 9.10
N VAL A 186 8.09 -0.58 9.42
CA VAL A 186 7.10 -1.63 9.72
C VAL A 186 7.47 -2.38 11.00
N SER A 187 6.55 -2.39 11.96
CA SER A 187 6.73 -3.05 13.25
C SER A 187 6.18 -4.48 13.28
N GLY A 188 5.12 -4.76 12.52
CA GLY A 188 4.57 -6.10 12.33
C GLY A 188 5.26 -6.90 11.21
N HIS A 189 4.63 -8.00 10.81
CA HIS A 189 5.10 -8.80 9.67
C HIS A 189 4.99 -8.01 8.36
N ALA A 190 5.97 -8.13 7.48
CA ALA A 190 5.89 -7.54 6.14
C ALA A 190 6.07 -8.59 5.03
N SER A 191 5.18 -8.55 4.04
CA SER A 191 5.19 -9.33 2.80
C SER A 191 5.07 -8.38 1.62
N LEU A 192 6.15 -8.19 0.86
CA LEU A 192 6.23 -7.22 -0.22
C LEU A 192 6.55 -7.92 -1.55
N GLU A 193 5.75 -7.66 -2.57
CA GLU A 193 5.91 -8.27 -3.89
C GLU A 193 5.81 -7.25 -5.02
N THR A 194 6.76 -7.31 -5.97
CA THR A 194 6.61 -6.63 -7.26
C THR A 194 7.10 -7.50 -8.42
N LYS A 195 6.48 -7.48 -9.59
CA LYS A 195 7.08 -8.15 -10.77
C LYS A 195 8.09 -7.26 -11.48
N LYS A 196 7.81 -5.97 -11.61
CA LYS A 196 8.69 -5.00 -12.27
C LYS A 196 8.78 -3.73 -11.45
N GLY A 197 9.84 -3.62 -10.67
CA GLY A 197 10.08 -2.47 -9.81
C GLY A 197 10.97 -2.82 -8.63
N ASN A 198 11.37 -1.79 -7.91
CA ASN A 198 12.22 -1.92 -6.74
C ASN A 198 11.38 -2.06 -5.46
N ILE A 199 11.92 -2.77 -4.48
CA ILE A 199 11.38 -2.80 -3.12
C ILE A 199 12.38 -2.08 -2.23
N VAL A 200 11.90 -1.06 -1.51
CA VAL A 200 12.71 -0.30 -0.54
C VAL A 200 12.03 -0.33 0.81
N VAL A 201 12.74 -0.80 1.83
CA VAL A 201 12.28 -0.80 3.23
C VAL A 201 13.31 -0.12 4.11
N GLN A 202 12.94 0.98 4.76
CA GLN A 202 13.88 1.76 5.56
C GLN A 202 14.10 1.16 6.96
N SER A 203 13.11 0.51 7.55
CA SER A 203 13.23 -0.16 8.86
C SER A 203 12.16 -1.25 9.02
N ALA A 204 12.59 -2.51 9.05
CA ALA A 204 11.76 -3.65 9.44
C ALA A 204 12.16 -4.16 10.83
N TYR A 205 11.18 -4.39 11.71
CA TYR A 205 11.41 -4.82 13.09
C TYR A 205 10.99 -6.28 13.37
N ASN A 206 10.42 -6.97 12.38
CA ASN A 206 9.88 -8.32 12.53
C ASN A 206 10.18 -9.21 11.31
N SER A 207 9.47 -10.34 11.18
CA SER A 207 9.56 -11.19 9.99
C SER A 207 9.26 -10.41 8.72
N PHE A 208 10.07 -10.65 7.69
CA PHE A 208 10.04 -9.83 6.49
C PHE A 208 10.31 -10.66 5.24
N THR A 209 9.38 -10.66 4.30
CA THR A 209 9.54 -11.28 2.99
C THR A 209 9.44 -10.20 1.92
N ALA A 210 10.43 -10.12 1.05
CA ALA A 210 10.41 -9.27 -0.13
C ALA A 210 10.83 -10.05 -1.37
N TYR A 211 10.01 -9.96 -2.41
CA TYR A 211 10.27 -10.59 -3.70
C TYR A 211 10.08 -9.62 -4.86
N THR A 212 11.08 -9.57 -5.75
CA THR A 212 10.93 -8.93 -7.05
C THR A 212 11.41 -9.82 -8.19
N LEU A 213 10.66 -9.85 -9.30
CA LEU A 213 11.12 -10.56 -10.50
C LEU A 213 12.19 -9.73 -11.24
N GLN A 214 11.91 -8.46 -11.51
CA GLN A 214 12.83 -7.52 -12.16
C GLN A 214 12.93 -6.22 -11.36
N GLY A 215 14.05 -6.04 -10.66
CA GLY A 215 14.31 -4.85 -9.85
C GLY A 215 15.17 -5.16 -8.64
N ASN A 216 15.54 -4.11 -7.90
CA ASN A 216 16.41 -4.24 -6.74
C ASN A 216 15.59 -4.31 -5.45
N ILE A 217 16.13 -5.00 -4.45
CA ILE A 217 15.64 -4.95 -3.08
C ILE A 217 16.69 -4.23 -2.23
N ILE A 218 16.27 -3.18 -1.53
CA ILE A 218 17.08 -2.48 -0.53
C ILE A 218 16.30 -2.50 0.77
N ALA A 219 16.81 -3.21 1.77
CA ALA A 219 16.12 -3.35 3.05
C ALA A 219 17.07 -3.16 4.23
N SER A 220 16.65 -2.36 5.20
CA SER A 220 17.30 -2.25 6.49
C SER A 220 16.48 -3.01 7.55
N LEU A 221 17.11 -3.99 8.18
CA LEU A 221 16.52 -4.82 9.23
C LEU A 221 16.95 -4.22 10.58
N ALA A 222 16.04 -3.46 11.19
CA ALA A 222 16.27 -2.81 12.47
C ALA A 222 16.27 -3.83 13.63
N ARG A 223 15.39 -4.83 13.52
CA ARG A 223 15.29 -5.96 14.45
C ARG A 223 14.89 -7.23 13.69
N ILE A 224 15.43 -8.36 14.09
CA ILE A 224 15.19 -9.65 13.42
C ILE A 224 14.54 -10.60 14.43
N SER A 225 13.22 -10.47 14.65
CA SER A 225 12.47 -11.34 15.57
C SER A 225 11.90 -12.59 14.92
N GLY A 226 12.03 -12.74 13.59
CA GLY A 226 11.47 -13.85 12.82
C GLY A 226 12.23 -14.09 11.52
N PRO A 227 11.78 -15.04 10.69
CA PRO A 227 12.45 -15.34 9.43
C PRO A 227 12.39 -14.14 8.47
N VAL A 228 13.50 -13.90 7.78
CA VAL A 228 13.60 -12.88 6.74
C VAL A 228 13.98 -13.53 5.42
N LYS A 229 13.31 -13.15 4.34
CA LYS A 229 13.56 -13.68 3.00
C LYS A 229 13.54 -12.57 1.97
N LEU A 230 14.68 -12.29 1.37
CA LEU A 230 14.85 -11.29 0.32
C LEU A 230 15.24 -12.01 -0.97
N ARG A 231 14.47 -11.79 -2.04
CA ARG A 231 14.73 -12.44 -3.33
C ARG A 231 14.51 -11.51 -4.51
N SER A 232 15.55 -11.30 -5.30
CA SER A 232 15.43 -10.72 -6.64
C SER A 232 15.85 -11.72 -7.72
N ASP A 233 15.02 -11.94 -8.73
CA ASP A 233 15.35 -12.87 -9.81
C ASP A 233 16.21 -12.22 -10.91
N MET A 234 16.02 -10.92 -11.15
CA MET A 234 16.77 -10.12 -12.12
C MET A 234 17.10 -8.74 -11.53
N GLY A 235 17.93 -8.73 -10.49
CA GLY A 235 18.39 -7.49 -9.86
C GLY A 235 19.22 -7.74 -8.61
N ASN A 236 19.62 -6.65 -7.96
CA ASN A 236 20.49 -6.70 -6.80
C ASN A 236 19.68 -6.79 -5.51
N VAL A 237 20.28 -7.38 -4.49
CA VAL A 237 19.73 -7.37 -3.14
C VAL A 237 20.75 -6.78 -2.18
N GLN A 238 20.37 -5.70 -1.53
CA GLN A 238 21.12 -5.09 -0.44
C GLN A 238 20.34 -5.23 0.85
N ALA A 239 20.95 -5.88 1.84
CA ALA A 239 20.44 -5.98 3.19
C ALA A 239 21.39 -5.26 4.14
N THR A 240 20.86 -4.30 4.90
CA THR A 240 21.57 -3.67 6.01
C THR A 240 21.07 -4.29 7.30
N LEU A 241 21.97 -4.84 8.10
CA LEU A 241 21.64 -5.53 9.35
C LEU A 241 22.10 -4.67 10.52
N ASN A 242 21.25 -4.54 11.52
CA ASN A 242 21.64 -3.95 12.80
C ASN A 242 22.76 -4.80 13.43
N PRO A 243 23.95 -4.22 13.71
CA PRO A 243 25.08 -4.97 14.24
C PRO A 243 24.81 -5.60 15.61
N ASP A 244 23.85 -5.09 16.39
CA ASP A 244 23.53 -5.59 17.72
C ASP A 244 22.58 -6.80 17.72
N GLU A 245 22.00 -7.15 16.57
CA GLU A 245 21.04 -8.25 16.44
C GLU A 245 21.73 -9.60 16.21
N ASN A 246 21.05 -10.67 16.61
CA ASN A 246 21.54 -12.04 16.45
C ASN A 246 20.82 -12.69 15.27
N CYS A 247 21.55 -13.19 14.26
CA CYS A 247 20.92 -13.86 13.13
C CYS A 247 21.84 -14.85 12.41
N LEU A 248 21.23 -15.79 11.69
CA LEU A 248 21.92 -16.66 10.74
C LEU A 248 21.65 -16.16 9.32
N ILE A 249 22.71 -15.80 8.61
CA ILE A 249 22.63 -15.25 7.25
C ILE A 249 22.88 -16.39 6.27
N ALA A 250 22.01 -16.54 5.28
CA ALA A 250 22.16 -17.47 4.18
C ALA A 250 22.00 -16.74 2.85
N ALA A 251 23.12 -16.40 2.20
CA ALA A 251 23.16 -15.71 0.92
C ALA A 251 23.36 -16.69 -0.25
N LYS A 252 22.51 -16.62 -1.28
CA LYS A 252 22.60 -17.42 -2.51
C LYS A 252 22.61 -16.53 -3.74
N GLY A 253 23.73 -16.50 -4.45
CA GLY A 253 23.85 -15.73 -5.69
C GLY A 253 24.88 -16.32 -6.64
N THR A 254 25.14 -15.61 -7.74
CA THR A 254 26.20 -15.98 -8.69
C THR A 254 27.58 -15.89 -8.03
N ARG A 255 28.49 -16.83 -8.33
CA ARG A 255 29.86 -16.83 -7.75
C ARG A 255 30.55 -15.49 -8.02
N GLY A 256 31.18 -14.90 -7.01
CA GLY A 256 31.89 -13.62 -7.11
C GLY A 256 31.00 -12.37 -7.00
N HIS A 257 29.68 -12.52 -6.88
CA HIS A 257 28.73 -11.40 -6.80
C HIS A 257 28.16 -11.17 -5.38
N ILE A 258 28.73 -11.83 -4.36
CA ILE A 258 28.33 -11.69 -2.96
C ILE A 258 29.42 -10.92 -2.22
N SER A 259 29.06 -9.78 -1.63
CA SER A 259 29.91 -8.96 -0.78
C SER A 259 29.22 -8.79 0.58
N SER A 260 29.97 -9.00 1.66
CA SER A 260 29.43 -8.98 3.02
C SER A 260 30.46 -8.38 3.98
N GLU A 261 30.01 -7.46 4.84
CA GLU A 261 30.78 -6.96 5.98
C GLU A 261 30.75 -7.92 7.18
N ILE A 262 29.90 -8.95 7.12
CA ILE A 262 29.83 -10.05 8.07
C ILE A 262 30.56 -11.25 7.45
N PRO A 263 31.46 -11.94 8.18
CA PRO A 263 32.14 -13.12 7.66
C PRO A 263 31.15 -14.20 7.21
N LEU A 264 31.17 -14.55 5.92
CA LEU A 264 30.37 -15.63 5.36
C LEU A 264 31.30 -16.74 4.84
N VAL A 265 30.96 -17.98 5.15
CA VAL A 265 31.64 -19.20 4.67
C VAL A 265 30.76 -19.96 3.69
N LEU A 266 31.36 -20.57 2.66
CA LEU A 266 30.61 -21.39 1.73
C LEU A 266 30.13 -22.67 2.42
N ALA A 267 28.83 -22.94 2.34
CA ALA A 267 28.24 -24.17 2.88
C ALA A 267 28.75 -25.41 2.12
N LYS A 268 29.22 -26.41 2.86
CA LYS A 268 29.74 -27.68 2.31
C LYS A 268 28.63 -28.74 2.25
N GLY A 269 28.31 -29.23 1.05
CA GLY A 269 27.44 -30.40 0.82
C GLY A 269 25.97 -30.23 1.22
N GLY A 270 25.08 -31.08 0.67
CA GLY A 270 23.66 -31.13 1.06
C GLY A 270 22.73 -30.07 0.42
N LYS A 271 21.56 -29.83 1.05
CA LYS A 271 20.49 -28.92 0.56
C LYS A 271 20.91 -27.44 0.49
N ASP A 272 21.94 -27.05 1.25
CA ASP A 272 22.47 -25.68 1.29
C ASP A 272 23.70 -25.48 0.37
N SER A 273 24.04 -26.46 -0.46
CA SER A 273 25.17 -26.35 -1.40
C SER A 273 25.07 -25.10 -2.28
N GLY A 274 26.17 -24.33 -2.35
CA GLY A 274 26.25 -23.07 -3.10
C GLY A 274 25.72 -21.84 -2.35
N ARG A 275 25.27 -21.98 -1.09
CA ARG A 275 24.95 -20.84 -0.21
C ARG A 275 26.19 -20.41 0.57
N HIS A 276 26.34 -19.10 0.78
CA HIS A 276 27.28 -18.52 1.73
C HIS A 276 26.53 -18.30 3.04
N ILE A 277 27.02 -18.90 4.11
CA ILE A 277 26.39 -18.89 5.42
C ILE A 277 27.30 -18.14 6.39
N GLY A 278 26.72 -17.32 7.26
CA GLY A 278 27.45 -16.71 8.37
C GLY A 278 26.52 -16.49 9.54
N GLU A 279 27.12 -16.31 10.72
CA GLU A 279 26.40 -16.05 11.95
C GLU A 279 26.79 -14.68 12.47
N LEU A 280 25.79 -13.94 12.94
CA LEU A 280 25.96 -12.71 13.68
C LEU A 280 25.57 -12.98 15.13
N HIS A 281 26.48 -12.70 16.07
CA HIS A 281 26.29 -12.83 17.52
C HIS A 281 25.74 -14.20 17.99
N GLY A 282 26.28 -15.30 17.47
CA GLY A 282 25.93 -16.65 17.90
C GLY A 282 24.70 -17.26 17.22
N GLY A 283 24.24 -16.66 16.13
CA GLY A 283 23.12 -17.17 15.31
C GLY A 283 21.77 -16.61 15.75
N GLY A 284 20.66 -17.21 15.31
CA GLY A 284 19.32 -16.69 15.60
C GLY A 284 18.35 -16.91 14.44
N PRO A 285 17.33 -16.07 14.29
CA PRO A 285 16.41 -16.15 13.16
C PRO A 285 17.15 -16.08 11.83
N ARG A 286 16.63 -16.81 10.84
CA ARG A 286 17.28 -17.01 9.54
C ARG A 286 16.96 -15.85 8.60
N VAL A 287 18.02 -15.25 8.04
CA VAL A 287 17.96 -14.23 7.00
C VAL A 287 18.42 -14.85 5.69
N GLU A 288 17.47 -15.22 4.84
CA GLU A 288 17.75 -15.75 3.50
C GLU A 288 17.78 -14.62 2.47
N ILE A 289 18.90 -14.51 1.75
CA ILE A 289 19.09 -13.48 0.73
C ILE A 289 19.43 -14.17 -0.58
N SER A 290 18.70 -13.86 -1.65
CA SER A 290 18.94 -14.47 -2.96
C SER A 290 18.85 -13.46 -4.09
N ALA A 291 19.83 -13.54 -5.00
CA ALA A 291 19.85 -12.78 -6.25
C ALA A 291 20.19 -13.72 -7.40
N SER A 292 19.39 -13.70 -8.45
CA SER A 292 19.62 -14.48 -9.68
C SER A 292 19.88 -13.56 -10.88
N GLY A 293 20.06 -14.12 -12.08
CA GLY A 293 20.18 -13.31 -13.31
C GLY A 293 21.43 -12.42 -13.38
N GLY A 294 22.48 -12.72 -12.61
CA GLY A 294 23.70 -11.89 -12.53
C GLY A 294 23.65 -10.77 -11.48
N GLY A 295 22.57 -10.72 -10.68
CA GLY A 295 22.42 -9.80 -9.57
C GLY A 295 23.51 -9.92 -8.50
N LYS A 296 23.84 -8.79 -7.87
CA LYS A 296 24.78 -8.71 -6.76
C LYS A 296 24.04 -8.75 -5.42
N ILE A 297 24.64 -9.43 -4.45
CA ILE A 297 24.20 -9.42 -3.06
C ILE A 297 25.18 -8.59 -2.25
N ARG A 298 24.66 -7.63 -1.48
CA ARG A 298 25.42 -6.83 -0.52
C ARG A 298 24.80 -6.99 0.86
N VAL A 299 25.60 -7.44 1.82
CA VAL A 299 25.22 -7.49 3.23
C VAL A 299 26.09 -6.49 3.99
N LEU A 300 25.46 -5.48 4.55
CA LEU A 300 26.12 -4.38 5.25
C LEU A 300 25.74 -4.40 6.72
N LYS A 301 26.63 -3.91 7.58
CA LYS A 301 26.29 -3.54 8.96
C LYS A 301 25.85 -2.09 8.97
N GLY A 302 24.75 -1.80 9.67
CA GLY A 302 24.30 -0.43 9.81
C GLY A 302 23.22 -0.33 10.87
N ALA A 303 23.33 0.72 11.70
CA ALA A 303 22.26 1.07 12.60
C ALA A 303 20.98 1.40 11.79
N PRO A 304 19.78 1.10 12.32
CA PRO A 304 18.56 1.54 11.68
C PRO A 304 18.56 3.06 11.53
N LEU A 305 18.08 3.54 10.39
CA LEU A 305 17.99 4.99 10.10
C LEU A 305 17.11 5.73 11.11
N PHE A 306 16.22 5.01 11.80
CA PHE A 306 15.38 5.52 12.87
C PHE A 306 15.37 4.52 14.03
N SER A 307 15.74 4.96 15.23
CA SER A 307 15.53 4.21 16.47
C SER A 307 14.15 4.55 17.03
N GLU A 308 13.25 3.58 17.16
CA GLU A 308 12.13 3.75 18.09
C GLU A 308 12.70 3.92 19.50
N SER A 309 12.37 5.02 20.19
CA SER A 309 12.69 5.14 21.60
C SER A 309 11.97 4.02 22.33
N ARG A 310 12.72 3.11 22.95
CA ARG A 310 12.17 2.13 23.88
C ARG A 310 11.45 2.90 25.00
N SER A 311 10.12 2.83 25.04
CA SER A 311 9.32 3.18 26.22
C SER A 311 9.09 1.94 27.06
#